data_AF-A0AAW9LVA3-F1
#
_entry.id   AF-A0AAW9LVA3-F1
#
_cell.length_a   1.000
_cell.length_b   1.000
_cell.length_c   1.000
_cell.angle_alpha   90.00
_cell.angle_beta   90.00
_cell.angle_gamma   90.00
#
_symmetry.space_group_name_H-M   'P 1'
#
loop_
_entity.id
_entity.type
_entity.pdbx_description
1 polymer ?
#
loop_
_entity_poly.entity_id
_entity_poly.type
_entity_poly.pdbx_seq_one_letter_code
_entity_poly.pdbx_strand_id
1 'polypeptide(L)' 'MSSIHGHEVLQMMIASGESYNVASLEAAIKRQFGEDARFHTCSAQDLDAAQLVTFLQQKGKFIAVEEGFNTSESKICRH' A
#
# COMPACT_ATOMS: atom_id res chain seq x y z
N MET A 1 13.75 -12.84 8.60
CA MET A 1 12.30 -12.67 8.40
C MET A 1 12.11 -11.35 7.68
N SER A 2 11.91 -11.41 6.37
CA SER A 2 11.86 -10.23 5.50
C SER A 2 10.44 -9.65 5.53
N SER A 3 10.16 -8.76 6.48
CA SER A 3 8.90 -8.01 6.49
C SER A 3 8.89 -7.05 5.30
N ILE A 4 7.76 -6.92 4.62
CA ILE A 4 7.65 -6.04 3.44
C ILE A 4 7.39 -4.63 3.92
N HIS A 5 8.16 -3.66 3.42
CA HIS A 5 7.94 -2.27 3.81
C HIS A 5 6.74 -1.71 3.05
N GLY A 6 5.88 -0.93 3.70
CA GLY A 6 4.68 -0.35 3.06
C GLY A 6 4.97 0.50 1.83
N HIS A 7 6.22 0.96 1.65
CA HIS A 7 6.67 1.62 0.44
C HIS A 7 6.67 0.71 -0.80
N GLU A 8 6.90 -0.60 -0.66
CA GLU A 8 6.86 -1.57 -1.76
C GLU A 8 5.47 -1.62 -2.40
N VAL A 9 4.43 -1.56 -1.56
CA VAL A 9 3.03 -1.48 -2.02
C VAL A 9 2.75 -0.17 -2.75
N LEU A 10 3.29 0.95 -2.27
CA LEU A 10 3.14 2.23 -2.97
C LEU A 10 3.87 2.21 -4.32
N GLN A 11 5.06 1.61 -4.39
CA GLN A 11 5.79 1.44 -5.65
C GLN A 11 5.03 0.56 -6.64
N MET A 12 4.42 -0.54 -6.18
CA MET A 12 3.53 -1.36 -7.02
C MET A 12 2.42 -0.52 -7.64
N MET A 13 1.73 0.29 -6.82
CA MET A 13 0.62 1.12 -7.31
C MET A 13 1.10 2.13 -8.37
N ILE A 14 2.26 2.75 -8.18
CA ILE A 14 2.85 3.70 -9.14
C ILE A 14 3.25 2.98 -10.44
N ALA A 15 3.85 1.80 -10.32
CA ALA A 15 4.30 1.01 -11.46
C ALA A 15 3.13 0.51 -12.31
N SER A 16 1.99 0.18 -11.69
CA SER A 16 0.75 -0.12 -12.41
C SER A 16 0.13 1.15 -13.02
N GLY A 17 0.20 2.28 -12.32
CA GLY A 17 -0.40 3.55 -12.75
C GLY A 17 -1.93 3.55 -12.71
N GLU A 18 -2.54 2.50 -12.17
CA GLU A 18 -3.99 2.34 -12.10
C GLU A 18 -4.58 2.91 -10.80
N SER A 19 -5.87 3.25 -10.86
CA SER A 19 -6.68 3.61 -9.71
C SER A 19 -7.06 2.36 -8.92
N TYR A 20 -6.94 2.40 -7.60
CA TYR A 20 -7.36 1.30 -6.73
C TYR A 20 -8.43 1.75 -5.75
N ASN A 21 -9.25 0.80 -5.30
CA ASN A 21 -10.06 0.95 -4.10
C ASN A 21 -9.47 0.04 -2.99
N VAL A 22 -10.03 0.09 -1.79
CA VAL A 22 -9.52 -0.69 -0.64
C VAL A 22 -9.48 -2.19 -0.95
N ALA A 23 -10.55 -2.73 -1.53
CA ALA A 23 -10.67 -4.16 -1.83
C ALA A 23 -9.74 -4.59 -2.98
N SER A 24 -9.67 -3.82 -4.05
CA SER A 24 -8.81 -4.07 -5.22
C SER A 24 -7.34 -3.97 -4.85
N LEU A 25 -6.97 -2.97 -4.01
CA LEU A 25 -5.60 -2.84 -3.54
C LEU A 25 -5.22 -4.01 -2.63
N GLU A 26 -6.08 -4.38 -1.68
CA GLU A 26 -5.84 -5.54 -0.82
C GLU A 26 -5.66 -6.82 -1.64
N ALA A 27 -6.51 -7.06 -2.64
CA ALA A 27 -6.38 -8.20 -3.54
C ALA A 27 -5.08 -8.14 -4.38
N ALA A 28 -4.69 -6.96 -4.87
CA ALA A 28 -3.44 -6.76 -5.60
C ALA A 28 -2.21 -7.04 -4.73
N ILE A 29 -2.22 -6.55 -3.48
CA ILE A 29 -1.19 -6.81 -2.48
C ILE A 29 -1.07 -8.32 -2.23
N LYS A 30 -2.19 -8.99 -1.94
CA LYS A 30 -2.22 -10.44 -1.69
C LYS A 30 -1.71 -11.25 -2.89
N ARG A 31 -2.04 -10.83 -4.11
CA ARG A 31 -1.55 -11.49 -5.34
C ARG A 31 -0.06 -11.29 -5.57
N GLN A 32 0.46 -10.11 -5.26
CA GLN A 32 1.85 -9.75 -5.60
C GLN A 32 2.84 -10.16 -4.50
N PHE A 33 2.45 -10.02 -3.24
CA PHE A 33 3.29 -10.28 -2.07
C PHE A 33 2.93 -11.59 -1.35
N GLY A 34 1.73 -12.13 -1.56
CA GLY A 34 1.21 -13.32 -0.90
C GLY A 34 0.11 -12.99 0.11
N GLU A 35 -0.82 -13.94 0.32
CA GLU A 35 -1.93 -13.76 1.29
C GLU A 35 -1.47 -13.70 2.75
N ASP A 36 -0.35 -14.36 3.08
CA ASP A 36 0.24 -14.35 4.43
C ASP A 36 1.35 -13.28 4.58
N ALA A 37 1.47 -12.38 3.61
CA ALA A 37 2.49 -11.35 3.61
C ALA A 37 2.31 -10.40 4.81
N ARG A 38 3.40 -10.19 5.56
CA ARG A 38 3.44 -9.25 6.68
C ARG A 38 4.12 -7.96 6.28
N PHE A 39 3.45 -6.86 6.59
CA PHE A 39 3.88 -5.52 6.25
C PHE A 39 4.32 -4.76 7.48
N HIS A 40 5.28 -3.87 7.28
CA HIS A 40 5.68 -2.90 8.28
C HIS A 40 5.81 -1.53 7.62
N THR A 41 5.75 -0.50 8.43
CA THR A 41 5.89 0.91 8.09
C THR A 41 6.77 1.56 9.15
N CYS A 42 7.26 2.76 8.90
CA CYS A 42 8.11 3.47 9.88
C CYS A 42 7.47 3.68 11.27
N SER A 43 6.15 3.56 11.41
CA SER A 43 5.45 3.77 12.69
C SER A 43 4.60 2.58 13.16
N ALA A 44 4.44 1.54 12.35
CA ALA A 44 3.59 0.39 12.65
C ALA A 44 4.16 -0.86 11.97
N GLN A 45 4.07 -2.01 12.62
CA GLN A 45 4.68 -3.27 12.18
C GLN A 45 3.69 -4.42 12.36
N ASP A 46 3.94 -5.55 11.68
CA ASP A 46 3.08 -6.75 11.70
C ASP A 46 1.65 -6.50 11.16
N LEU A 47 1.56 -5.66 10.14
CA LEU A 47 0.31 -5.32 9.48
C LEU A 47 -0.04 -6.35 8.41
N ASP A 48 -1.31 -6.72 8.34
CA ASP A 48 -1.90 -7.42 7.18
C ASP A 48 -2.16 -6.44 6.02
N ALA A 49 -2.36 -6.94 4.80
CA ALA A 49 -2.74 -6.13 3.64
C ALA A 49 -3.89 -5.15 3.95
N ALA A 50 -4.96 -5.61 4.63
CA ALA A 50 -6.10 -4.77 4.98
C ALA A 50 -5.71 -3.62 5.94
N GLN A 51 -4.90 -3.95 6.95
CA GLN A 51 -4.44 -2.98 7.94
C GLN A 51 -3.46 -1.98 7.33
N LEU A 52 -2.57 -2.44 6.45
CA LEU A 52 -1.65 -1.58 5.72
C LEU A 52 -2.40 -0.57 4.86
N VAL A 53 -3.39 -1.01 4.08
CA VAL A 53 -4.21 -0.11 3.25
C VAL A 53 -4.91 0.93 4.11
N THR A 54 -5.54 0.51 5.20
CA THR A 54 -6.20 1.44 6.14
C THR A 54 -5.21 2.43 6.74
N PHE A 55 -4.02 1.97 7.14
CA PHE A 55 -2.97 2.81 7.70
C PHE A 55 -2.47 3.85 6.69
N LEU A 56 -2.21 3.45 5.44
CA LEU A 56 -1.79 4.36 4.36
C LEU A 56 -2.86 5.40 4.04
N GLN A 57 -4.14 4.99 4.06
CA GLN A 57 -5.27 5.89 3.88
C GLN A 57 -5.34 6.93 5.00
N GLN A 58 -5.23 6.52 6.26
CA GLN A 58 -5.22 7.43 7.41
C GLN A 58 -4.03 8.41 7.39
N LYS A 59 -2.87 7.97 6.88
CA LYS A 59 -1.69 8.81 6.73
C LYS A 59 -1.79 9.83 5.57
N GLY A 60 -2.87 9.83 4.78
CA GLY A 60 -3.02 10.71 3.63
C GLY A 60 -2.00 10.41 2.51
N LYS A 61 -1.58 9.14 2.42
CA LYS A 61 -0.68 8.65 1.36
C LYS A 61 -1.42 8.37 0.05
N PHE A 62 -2.74 8.23 0.11
CA PHE A 62 -3.60 8.06 -1.05
C PHE A 62 -4.20 9.38 -1.50
N ILE A 63 -4.24 9.56 -2.81
CA ILE A 63 -4.85 10.69 -3.51
C ILE A 63 -6.17 10.18 -4.07
N ALA A 64 -7.29 10.68 -3.55
CA ALA A 64 -8.61 10.33 -4.06
C ALA A 64 -8.74 10.77 -5.53
N VAL A 65 -9.23 9.88 -6.38
CA VAL A 65 -9.53 10.11 -7.79
C VAL A 65 -10.98 9.71 -8.06
N GLU A 66 -11.51 10.05 -9.24
CA GLU A 66 -12.92 9.80 -9.59
C GLU A 66 -13.34 8.34 -9.38
N GLU A 67 -12.41 7.39 -9.59
CA GLU A 67 -12.64 5.95 -9.46
C GLU A 67 -11.77 5.30 -8.37
N GLY A 68 -11.73 5.91 -7.18
CA GLY A 68 -11.06 5.36 -6.00
C GLY A 68 -9.90 6.23 -5.52
N PHE A 69 -8.70 5.67 -5.49
CA PHE A 69 -7.50 6.38 -5.09
C PHE A 69 -6.25 5.87 -5.80
N ASN A 70 -5.32 6.80 -6.05
CA ASN A 70 -3.99 6.51 -6.55
C ASN A 70 -2.94 6.95 -5.50
N THR A 71 -1.67 6.71 -5.74
CA THR A 71 -0.56 7.23 -4.94
C THR A 71 0.43 7.95 -5.86
N SER A 72 1.47 8.54 -5.29
CA SER A 72 2.51 9.20 -6.09
C SER A 72 3.87 8.96 -5.48
N GLU A 73 4.91 8.99 -6.32
CA GLU A 73 6.31 8.83 -5.89
C GLU A 73 6.68 9.83 -4.80
N SER A 74 6.12 11.05 -4.84
CA SER A 74 6.30 12.08 -3.82
C SER A 74 5.80 11.68 -2.42
N LYS A 75 5.00 10.62 -2.30
CA LYS A 75 4.49 10.08 -1.03
C LYS A 75 5.40 8.99 -0.45
N ILE A 76 6.36 8.49 -1.22
CA ILE A 76 7.36 7.50 -0.77
C ILE A 76 8.48 8.24 -0.06
N CYS A 77 8.67 7.95 1.23
CA CYS A 77 9.76 8.54 1.99
C CYS A 77 11.07 7.78 1.68
N ARG A 78 12.08 8.48 1.16
CA ARG A 78 13.46 8.01 1.07
C ARG A 78 14.15 8.35 2.39
N HIS A 79 13.80 7.65 3.46
CA HIS A 79 14.48 7.77 4.75
C HIS A 79 15.49 6.63 4.88
#